data_AF-A0A1Y4HP53-F1
#
_entry.id   AF-A0A1Y4HP53-F1
#
_cell.length_a   1.000
_cell.length_b   1.000
_cell.length_c   1.000
_cell.angle_alpha   90.00
_cell.angle_beta   90.00
_cell.angle_gamma   90.00
#
_symmetry.space_group_name_H-M   'P 1'
#
loop_
_entity.id
_entity.type
_entity.pdbx_description
1 polymer ?
#
loop_
_entity_poly.entity_id
_entity_poly.type
_entity_poly.pdbx_seq_one_letter_code
_entity_poly.pdbx_strand_id
1 'polypeptide(L)'
;MGQYFSWVNFDKNEIIEDWPWANGSKLHESAYLGCEETDAALTMLAGDWAGDFVAFLGDYAEFENETHPKRREIEQRLGDMACEDYIYSCTDICGRFDYTREHPEVRRPVYDGDSIYERWVPYDGPFDVAIHCYRYVVNESKKEFVDRFCTAVRYINVETSEIVRYDPFPELMCSQTGGLIDPEHEIEGLWFGDFIRPTDVHPGSEYKAVAQNYSYWAPPAITGSDEEIRHIIAEHRLNIADKDILEQIYGHLR
;
A
#
# COMPACT_ATOMS: atom_id res chain seq x y z
N MET A 1 -14.50 -14.58 7.02
CA MET A 1 -13.87 -14.16 5.74
C MET A 1 -12.96 -12.99 6.08
N GLY A 2 -11.84 -12.80 5.36
CA GLY A 2 -10.94 -11.66 5.61
C GLY A 2 -11.40 -10.44 4.83
N GLN A 3 -10.91 -9.26 5.21
CA GLN A 3 -11.14 -8.00 4.50
C GLN A 3 -10.15 -7.84 3.35
N TYR A 4 -10.65 -7.39 2.21
CA TYR A 4 -9.86 -7.06 1.03
C TYR A 4 -9.72 -5.55 0.92
N PHE A 5 -8.58 -5.08 0.45
CA PHE A 5 -8.24 -3.67 0.38
C PHE A 5 -7.98 -3.24 -1.06
N SER A 6 -8.41 -2.03 -1.39
CA SER A 6 -8.16 -1.38 -2.68
C SER A 6 -7.69 0.05 -2.46
N TRP A 7 -6.86 0.57 -3.36
CA TRP A 7 -6.53 1.99 -3.34
C TRP A 7 -7.69 2.78 -3.95
N VAL A 8 -8.26 3.69 -3.15
CA VAL A 8 -9.45 4.46 -3.52
C VAL A 8 -9.12 5.94 -3.50
N ASN A 9 -9.41 6.62 -4.61
CA ASN A 9 -9.45 8.07 -4.68
C ASN A 9 -10.90 8.54 -4.54
N PHE A 10 -11.22 9.13 -3.39
CA PHE A 10 -12.56 9.59 -3.05
C PHE A 10 -12.96 10.88 -3.77
N ASP A 11 -12.00 11.71 -4.19
CA ASP A 11 -12.31 12.97 -4.90
C ASP A 11 -12.69 12.70 -6.36
N LYS A 12 -12.16 11.62 -6.95
CA LYS A 12 -12.44 11.22 -8.34
C LYS A 12 -13.38 10.04 -8.49
N ASN A 13 -13.67 9.31 -7.40
CA ASN A 13 -14.37 8.01 -7.43
C ASN A 13 -13.66 7.02 -8.38
N GLU A 14 -12.34 6.96 -8.24
CA GLU A 14 -11.46 6.06 -8.99
C GLU A 14 -10.85 5.03 -8.03
N ILE A 15 -10.62 3.83 -8.54
CA ILE A 15 -9.92 2.77 -7.80
C ILE A 15 -8.81 2.14 -8.62
N ILE A 16 -7.82 1.62 -7.91
CA ILE A 16 -6.90 0.61 -8.42
C ILE A 16 -7.44 -0.73 -7.91
N GLU A 17 -8.00 -1.51 -8.83
CA GLU A 17 -8.55 -2.84 -8.54
C GLU A 17 -7.46 -3.86 -8.24
N ASP A 18 -7.74 -4.90 -7.44
CA ASP A 18 -6.75 -5.89 -6.97
C ASP A 18 -6.34 -6.95 -8.00
N TRP A 19 -7.22 -7.26 -8.95
CA TRP A 19 -7.11 -8.42 -9.84
C TRP A 19 -5.91 -8.44 -10.82
N PRO A 20 -5.46 -7.32 -11.42
CA PRO A 20 -4.42 -7.38 -12.44
C PRO A 20 -3.02 -7.61 -11.85
N TRP A 21 -2.87 -7.59 -10.52
CA TRP A 21 -1.56 -7.64 -9.86
C TRP A 21 -1.17 -9.06 -9.43
N ALA A 22 0.13 -9.27 -9.23
CA ALA A 22 0.65 -10.57 -8.79
C ALA A 22 0.50 -10.83 -7.28
N ASN A 23 0.12 -9.81 -6.50
CA ASN A 23 -0.11 -9.92 -5.07
C ASN A 23 -1.54 -10.36 -4.73
N GLY A 24 -1.77 -10.70 -3.46
CA GLY A 24 -3.13 -10.84 -2.93
C GLY A 24 -3.67 -9.51 -2.43
N SER A 25 -4.97 -9.48 -2.14
CA SER A 25 -5.73 -8.27 -1.83
C SER A 25 -5.87 -7.96 -0.33
N LYS A 26 -5.17 -8.69 0.55
CA LYS A 26 -5.15 -8.36 1.99
C LYS A 26 -4.10 -7.31 2.28
N LEU A 27 -4.32 -6.54 3.34
CA LEU A 27 -3.43 -5.45 3.77
C LEU A 27 -1.92 -5.79 3.73
N HIS A 28 -1.52 -6.92 4.32
CA HIS A 28 -0.12 -7.34 4.40
C HIS A 28 0.42 -7.94 3.09
N GLU A 29 -0.46 -8.32 2.16
CA GLU A 29 -0.08 -8.86 0.86
C GLU A 29 0.37 -7.74 -0.08
N SER A 30 -0.08 -6.49 0.13
CA SER A 30 0.40 -5.29 -0.61
C SER A 30 1.55 -4.53 0.10
N ALA A 31 1.93 -4.94 1.31
CA ALA A 31 2.90 -4.26 2.19
C ALA A 31 4.37 -4.71 1.99
N TYR A 32 4.88 -4.61 0.77
CA TYR A 32 6.28 -4.88 0.45
C TYR A 32 6.81 -3.92 -0.61
N LEU A 33 8.13 -3.64 -0.55
CA LEU A 33 8.80 -2.78 -1.52
C LEU A 33 8.80 -3.45 -2.89
N GLY A 34 8.39 -2.70 -3.92
CA GLY A 34 8.25 -3.22 -5.28
C GLY A 34 6.91 -3.90 -5.56
N CYS A 35 5.94 -3.82 -4.65
CA CYS A 35 4.56 -4.22 -4.92
C CYS A 35 3.97 -3.33 -6.02
N GLU A 36 3.62 -3.92 -7.16
CA GLU A 36 3.18 -3.18 -8.35
C GLU A 36 1.89 -2.40 -8.09
N GLU A 37 0.95 -2.95 -7.32
CA GLU A 37 -0.28 -2.27 -6.91
C GLU A 37 0.02 -1.01 -6.09
N THR A 38 0.88 -1.13 -5.07
CA THR A 38 1.26 -0.01 -4.21
C THR A 38 2.08 1.04 -4.98
N ASP A 39 2.97 0.60 -5.87
CA ASP A 39 3.75 1.51 -6.73
C ASP A 39 2.87 2.19 -7.78
N ALA A 40 1.81 1.54 -8.27
CA ALA A 40 0.79 2.14 -9.12
C ALA A 40 0.07 3.27 -8.36
N ALA A 41 -0.36 3.03 -7.13
CA ALA A 41 -0.98 4.06 -6.28
C ALA A 41 -0.04 5.25 -6.02
N LEU A 42 1.23 4.98 -5.70
CA LEU A 42 2.25 6.03 -5.54
C LEU A 42 2.50 6.80 -6.83
N THR A 43 2.49 6.13 -7.98
CA THR A 43 2.58 6.77 -9.29
C THR A 43 1.43 7.74 -9.53
N MET A 44 0.20 7.32 -9.20
CA MET A 44 -0.96 8.20 -9.28
C MET A 44 -0.86 9.37 -8.30
N LEU A 45 -0.45 9.14 -7.05
CA LEU A 45 -0.28 10.18 -6.03
C LEU A 45 0.81 11.21 -6.38
N ALA A 46 1.81 10.84 -7.18
CA ALA A 46 2.81 11.77 -7.70
C ALA A 46 2.31 12.58 -8.91
N GLY A 47 1.21 12.18 -9.54
CA GLY A 47 0.66 12.76 -10.76
C GLY A 47 -0.83 13.06 -10.62
N ASP A 48 -1.65 12.28 -11.31
CA ASP A 48 -3.07 12.59 -11.49
C ASP A 48 -3.87 12.62 -10.16
N TRP A 49 -3.48 11.87 -9.13
CA TRP A 49 -4.11 11.87 -7.79
C TRP A 49 -3.40 12.82 -6.80
N ALA A 50 -2.48 13.66 -7.25
CA ALA A 50 -1.73 14.54 -6.37
C ALA A 50 -2.64 15.57 -5.66
N GLY A 51 -2.68 15.48 -4.33
CA GLY A 51 -3.49 16.38 -3.50
C GLY A 51 -4.91 15.89 -3.20
N ASP A 52 -5.31 14.77 -3.80
CA ASP A 52 -6.64 14.18 -3.59
C ASP A 52 -6.72 13.40 -2.28
N PHE A 53 -7.95 13.20 -1.80
CA PHE A 53 -8.25 12.28 -0.71
C PHE A 53 -8.15 10.83 -1.21
N VAL A 54 -7.00 10.20 -0.95
CA VAL A 54 -6.74 8.78 -1.28
C VAL A 54 -6.59 7.97 0.02
N ALA A 55 -7.10 6.75 0.03
CA ALA A 55 -6.86 5.79 1.11
C ALA A 55 -6.75 4.36 0.59
N PHE A 56 -6.18 3.48 1.41
CA PHE A 56 -6.25 2.03 1.18
C PHE A 56 -7.47 1.49 1.93
N LEU A 57 -8.60 1.43 1.24
CA LEU A 57 -9.89 1.17 1.85
C LEU A 57 -10.19 -0.31 1.82
N GLY A 58 -10.56 -0.88 2.96
CA GLY A 58 -11.03 -2.25 3.02
C GLY A 58 -12.55 -2.36 2.79
N ASP A 59 -12.99 -3.41 2.11
CA ASP A 59 -14.39 -3.68 1.73
C ASP A 59 -15.36 -3.73 2.91
N TYR A 60 -14.94 -4.29 4.04
CA TYR A 60 -15.71 -4.32 5.30
C TYR A 60 -15.39 -3.17 6.26
N ALA A 61 -14.76 -2.09 5.81
CA ALA A 61 -14.49 -0.96 6.71
C ALA A 61 -15.81 -0.32 7.19
N GLU A 62 -15.85 0.02 8.48
CA GLU A 62 -16.98 0.70 9.11
C GLU A 62 -16.50 2.05 9.65
N PHE A 63 -17.27 3.10 9.42
CA PHE A 63 -16.95 4.47 9.88
C PHE A 63 -18.04 5.04 10.79
N GLU A 64 -18.87 4.19 11.39
CA GLU A 64 -20.00 4.63 12.22
C GLU A 64 -19.52 5.38 13.49
N ASN A 65 -20.05 6.59 13.70
CA ASN A 65 -19.77 7.42 14.88
C ASN A 65 -18.30 7.86 14.99
N GLU A 66 -17.66 8.09 13.85
CA GLU A 66 -16.26 8.41 13.78
C GLU A 66 -15.91 9.78 14.39
N THR A 67 -14.81 9.82 15.13
CA THR A 67 -14.33 11.02 15.83
C THR A 67 -13.14 11.66 15.15
N HIS A 68 -12.37 10.90 14.36
CA HIS A 68 -11.24 11.44 13.60
C HIS A 68 -11.76 12.28 12.42
N PRO A 69 -11.33 13.56 12.26
CA PRO A 69 -11.92 14.47 11.27
C PRO A 69 -11.92 13.94 9.83
N LYS A 70 -10.84 13.29 9.41
CA LYS A 70 -10.70 12.75 8.05
C LYS A 70 -11.58 11.53 7.79
N ARG A 71 -11.76 10.68 8.79
CA ARG A 71 -12.59 9.49 8.66
C ARG A 71 -14.07 9.84 8.75
N ARG A 72 -14.41 10.84 9.58
CA ARG A 72 -15.74 11.45 9.61
C ARG A 72 -16.11 12.13 8.28
N GLU A 73 -15.13 12.68 7.57
CA GLU A 73 -15.34 13.18 6.20
C GLU A 73 -15.73 12.03 5.26
N ILE A 74 -15.08 10.86 5.38
CA ILE A 74 -15.45 9.66 4.61
C ILE A 74 -16.83 9.12 5.01
N GLU A 75 -17.15 9.01 6.30
CA GLU A 75 -18.49 8.66 6.80
C GLU A 75 -19.57 9.53 6.13
N GLN A 76 -19.34 10.85 6.04
CA GLN A 76 -20.26 11.78 5.39
C GLN A 76 -20.35 11.59 3.86
N ARG A 77 -19.24 11.25 3.20
CA ARG A 77 -19.20 11.00 1.75
C ARG A 77 -19.91 9.69 1.38
N LEU A 78 -19.74 8.66 2.19
CA LEU A 78 -20.41 7.36 2.02
C LEU A 78 -21.90 7.45 2.32
N GLY A 79 -22.30 8.26 3.32
CA GLY A 79 -23.68 8.32 3.77
C GLY A 79 -24.13 6.96 4.32
N ASP A 80 -25.19 6.40 3.74
CA ASP A 80 -25.70 5.08 4.12
C ASP A 80 -25.11 3.93 3.26
N MET A 81 -24.17 4.23 2.35
CA MET A 81 -23.55 3.24 1.47
C MET A 81 -22.46 2.45 2.20
N ALA A 82 -22.47 1.13 2.06
CA ALA A 82 -21.39 0.28 2.56
C ALA A 82 -20.08 0.53 1.79
N CYS A 83 -18.93 0.32 2.42
CA CYS A 83 -17.63 0.51 1.76
C CYS A 83 -17.46 -0.40 0.54
N GLU A 84 -17.88 -1.67 0.62
CA GLU A 84 -17.90 -2.60 -0.51
C GLU A 84 -18.67 -2.05 -1.71
N ASP A 85 -19.91 -1.58 -1.50
CA ASP A 85 -20.73 -0.99 -2.57
C ASP A 85 -20.08 0.27 -3.15
N TYR A 86 -19.44 1.09 -2.31
CA TYR A 86 -18.73 2.28 -2.77
C TYR A 86 -17.53 1.92 -3.65
N ILE A 87 -16.70 0.97 -3.22
CA ILE A 87 -15.58 0.44 -4.02
C ILE A 87 -16.12 -0.08 -5.36
N TYR A 88 -17.18 -0.89 -5.33
CA TYR A 88 -17.76 -1.42 -6.57
C TYR A 88 -18.33 -0.32 -7.46
N SER A 89 -18.83 0.78 -6.92
CA SER A 89 -19.34 1.92 -7.68
C SER A 89 -18.24 2.74 -8.39
N CYS A 90 -16.99 2.66 -7.92
CA CYS A 90 -15.90 3.46 -8.44
C CYS A 90 -15.44 3.00 -9.84
N THR A 91 -14.80 3.92 -10.57
CA THR A 91 -14.20 3.64 -11.87
C THR A 91 -12.84 2.97 -11.68
N ASP A 92 -12.69 1.75 -12.19
CA ASP A 92 -11.39 1.08 -12.26
C ASP A 92 -10.49 1.75 -13.31
N ILE A 93 -9.32 2.20 -12.86
CA ILE A 93 -8.31 2.85 -13.69
C ILE A 93 -7.13 1.94 -14.04
N CYS A 94 -7.16 0.65 -13.66
CA CYS A 94 -6.06 -0.29 -13.88
C CYS A 94 -5.66 -0.43 -15.37
N GLY A 95 -6.60 -0.25 -16.29
CA GLY A 95 -6.31 -0.27 -17.73
C GLY A 95 -5.33 0.82 -18.19
N ARG A 96 -5.15 1.89 -17.41
CA ARG A 96 -4.19 2.95 -17.76
C ARG A 96 -2.74 2.54 -17.57
N PHE A 97 -2.45 1.57 -16.72
CA PHE A 97 -1.06 1.16 -16.47
C PHE A 97 -0.55 0.32 -17.65
N ASP A 98 0.67 0.61 -18.11
CA ASP A 98 1.31 -0.18 -19.16
C ASP A 98 1.52 -1.65 -18.76
N TYR A 99 1.63 -1.92 -17.46
CA TYR A 99 1.64 -3.24 -16.83
C TYR A 99 0.47 -4.12 -17.26
N THR A 100 -0.75 -3.56 -17.37
CA THR A 100 -1.96 -4.35 -17.67
C THR A 100 -2.14 -4.63 -19.16
N ARG A 101 -1.20 -4.21 -20.02
CA ARG A 101 -1.31 -4.35 -21.48
C ARG A 101 -1.45 -5.81 -21.95
N GLU A 102 -0.86 -6.76 -21.23
CA GLU A 102 -0.95 -8.20 -21.56
C GLU A 102 -2.27 -8.84 -21.09
N HIS A 103 -2.95 -8.20 -20.13
CA HIS A 103 -4.25 -8.61 -19.59
C HIS A 103 -5.20 -7.40 -19.53
N PRO A 104 -5.61 -6.86 -20.69
CA PRO A 104 -6.23 -5.54 -20.79
C PRO A 104 -7.73 -5.61 -20.52
N GLU A 105 -8.11 -5.95 -19.30
CA GLU A 105 -9.48 -5.95 -18.84
C GLU A 105 -9.60 -4.97 -17.66
N VAL A 106 -10.70 -4.23 -17.63
CA VAL A 106 -11.04 -3.36 -16.50
C VAL A 106 -12.40 -3.75 -15.95
N ARG A 107 -12.53 -3.58 -14.65
CA ARG A 107 -13.79 -3.74 -13.96
C ARG A 107 -14.73 -2.59 -14.33
N ARG A 108 -16.00 -2.90 -14.59
CA ARG A 108 -17.06 -1.89 -14.67
C ARG A 108 -18.18 -2.21 -13.69
N PRO A 109 -18.71 -1.19 -12.98
CA PRO A 109 -19.92 -1.35 -12.19
C PRO A 109 -21.10 -1.68 -13.09
N VAL A 110 -21.92 -2.64 -12.65
CA VAL A 110 -23.23 -2.93 -13.20
C VAL A 110 -24.25 -2.80 -12.08
N TYR A 111 -25.28 -2.00 -12.34
CA TYR A 111 -26.36 -1.72 -11.39
C TYR A 111 -27.58 -2.56 -11.76
N ASP A 112 -28.11 -3.32 -10.80
CA ASP A 112 -29.38 -4.05 -10.91
C ASP A 112 -30.21 -3.85 -9.65
N GLY A 113 -31.20 -2.95 -9.75
CA GLY A 113 -31.96 -2.48 -8.58
C GLY A 113 -31.05 -1.79 -7.57
N ASP A 114 -31.06 -2.29 -6.34
CA ASP A 114 -30.25 -1.79 -5.22
C ASP A 114 -28.90 -2.51 -5.10
N SER A 115 -28.53 -3.39 -6.04
CA SER A 115 -27.29 -4.14 -6.02
C SER A 115 -26.29 -3.63 -7.06
N ILE A 116 -25.01 -3.62 -6.68
CA ILE A 116 -23.88 -3.34 -7.57
C ILE A 116 -23.06 -4.62 -7.70
N TYR A 117 -22.77 -5.02 -8.93
CA TYR A 117 -21.85 -6.12 -9.20
C TYR A 117 -20.87 -5.75 -10.30
N GLU A 118 -19.82 -6.54 -10.43
CA GLU A 118 -18.76 -6.30 -11.39
C GLU A 118 -18.98 -6.97 -12.74
N ARG A 119 -18.51 -6.30 -13.79
CA ARG A 119 -18.32 -6.91 -15.09
C ARG A 119 -16.97 -6.50 -15.64
N TRP A 120 -16.14 -7.51 -15.93
CA TRP A 120 -14.90 -7.34 -16.67
C TRP A 120 -15.18 -7.06 -18.14
N VAL A 121 -14.56 -6.01 -18.67
CA VAL A 121 -14.66 -5.64 -20.08
C VAL A 121 -13.28 -5.38 -20.67
N PRO A 122 -13.08 -5.67 -21.96
CA PRO A 122 -11.84 -5.31 -22.65
C PRO A 122 -11.56 -3.81 -22.57
N TYR A 123 -10.29 -3.48 -22.43
CA TYR A 123 -9.75 -2.13 -22.41
C TYR A 123 -8.76 -1.94 -23.56
N ASP A 124 -9.06 -1.05 -24.49
CA ASP A 124 -8.24 -0.89 -25.70
C ASP A 124 -7.12 0.16 -25.57
N GLY A 125 -6.97 0.78 -24.40
CA GLY A 125 -5.94 1.79 -24.11
C GLY A 125 -6.48 3.08 -23.49
N PRO A 126 -5.58 4.01 -23.11
CA PRO A 126 -4.29 4.21 -23.77
C PRO A 126 -3.06 3.45 -23.19
N PHE A 127 -3.15 2.84 -22.00
CA PHE A 127 -1.98 2.24 -21.32
C PHE A 127 -0.82 3.25 -21.19
N ASP A 128 -1.16 4.45 -20.72
CA ASP A 128 -0.32 5.65 -20.75
C ASP A 128 0.45 5.93 -19.44
N VAL A 129 0.25 5.12 -18.41
CA VAL A 129 0.88 5.29 -17.10
C VAL A 129 1.93 4.19 -16.90
N ALA A 130 3.19 4.59 -16.81
CA ALA A 130 4.28 3.69 -16.41
C ALA A 130 4.44 3.72 -14.89
N ILE A 131 4.43 2.55 -14.26
CA ILE A 131 4.58 2.41 -12.81
C ILE A 131 6.00 2.80 -12.39
N HIS A 132 6.12 3.60 -11.33
CA HIS A 132 7.39 4.03 -10.77
C HIS A 132 7.51 3.68 -9.28
N CYS A 133 8.59 2.98 -8.92
CA CYS A 133 8.90 2.66 -7.54
C CYS A 133 9.65 3.82 -6.88
N TYR A 134 8.92 4.71 -6.19
CA TYR A 134 9.51 5.85 -5.49
C TYR A 134 10.28 5.42 -4.24
N ARG A 135 11.42 6.07 -3.99
CA ARG A 135 12.19 5.84 -2.76
C ARG A 135 11.52 6.37 -1.51
N TYR A 136 11.02 7.60 -1.54
CA TYR A 136 10.43 8.27 -0.39
C TYR A 136 8.94 8.46 -0.56
N VAL A 137 8.21 8.31 0.54
CA VAL A 137 6.80 8.71 0.63
C VAL A 137 6.68 9.74 1.74
N VAL A 138 6.21 10.93 1.38
CA VAL A 138 6.18 12.09 2.27
C VAL A 138 4.74 12.39 2.66
N ASN A 139 4.46 12.43 3.95
CA ASN A 139 3.23 12.99 4.48
C ASN A 139 3.43 14.49 4.70
N GLU A 140 2.83 15.28 3.81
CA GLU A 140 2.92 16.74 3.80
C GLU A 140 2.12 17.38 4.93
N SER A 141 1.02 16.75 5.35
CA SER A 141 0.18 17.19 6.48
C SER A 141 0.94 17.14 7.80
N LYS A 142 1.69 16.06 8.03
CA LYS A 142 2.35 15.75 9.31
C LYS A 142 3.83 16.10 9.34
N LYS A 143 4.43 16.45 8.20
CA LYS A 143 5.87 16.66 8.03
C LYS A 143 6.66 15.42 8.45
N GLU A 144 6.21 14.31 7.89
CA GLU A 144 6.71 12.96 8.14
C GLU A 144 7.10 12.30 6.82
N PHE A 145 8.00 11.32 6.84
CA PHE A 145 8.33 10.54 5.66
C PHE A 145 8.78 9.11 5.97
N VAL A 146 8.66 8.24 4.97
CA VAL A 146 9.23 6.88 4.95
C VAL A 146 10.31 6.84 3.85
N ASP A 147 11.50 6.32 4.18
CA ASP A 147 12.49 5.86 3.19
C ASP A 147 12.23 4.37 2.94
N ARG A 148 11.53 4.04 1.86
CA ARG A 148 11.05 2.67 1.57
C ARG A 148 12.20 1.69 1.33
N PHE A 149 13.40 2.18 1.04
CA PHE A 149 14.60 1.37 0.81
C PHE A 149 15.44 1.15 2.08
N CYS A 150 15.03 1.74 3.20
CA CYS A 150 15.68 1.56 4.49
C CYS A 150 14.71 0.96 5.52
N THR A 151 13.59 0.38 5.10
CA THR A 151 12.62 -0.29 5.98
C THR A 151 13.08 -1.68 6.40
N ALA A 152 12.36 -2.27 7.34
CA ALA A 152 12.50 -3.67 7.76
C ALA A 152 12.70 -4.66 6.60
N VAL A 153 13.74 -5.50 6.66
CA VAL A 153 13.88 -6.65 5.76
C VAL A 153 12.86 -7.72 6.12
N ARG A 154 12.02 -8.11 5.16
CA ARG A 154 11.01 -9.17 5.30
C ARG A 154 11.63 -10.55 5.10
N TYR A 155 12.40 -10.72 4.02
CA TYR A 155 13.18 -11.92 3.72
C TYR A 155 14.23 -11.64 2.66
N ILE A 156 15.14 -12.58 2.44
CA ILE A 156 16.10 -12.56 1.33
C ILE A 156 15.70 -13.70 0.38
N ASN A 157 15.42 -13.37 -0.88
CA ASN A 157 15.09 -14.37 -1.89
C ASN A 157 16.35 -15.20 -2.19
N VAL A 158 16.27 -16.51 -1.95
CA VAL A 158 17.42 -17.43 -2.09
C VAL A 158 17.84 -17.60 -3.55
N GLU A 159 16.90 -17.51 -4.49
CA GLU A 159 17.16 -17.73 -5.91
C GLU A 159 17.77 -16.48 -6.56
N THR A 160 17.23 -15.31 -6.24
CA THR A 160 17.65 -14.04 -6.86
C THR A 160 18.67 -13.27 -6.03
N SER A 161 18.87 -13.64 -4.75
CA SER A 161 19.64 -12.87 -3.76
C SER A 161 19.12 -11.44 -3.56
N GLU A 162 17.83 -11.23 -3.83
CA GLU A 162 17.13 -9.97 -3.61
C GLU A 162 16.74 -9.81 -2.14
N ILE A 163 16.93 -8.61 -1.60
CA ILE A 163 16.52 -8.26 -0.24
C ILE A 163 15.12 -7.68 -0.34
N VAL A 164 14.11 -8.44 0.08
CA VAL A 164 12.72 -8.00 0.03
C VAL A 164 12.41 -7.25 1.32
N ARG A 165 12.04 -5.99 1.16
CA ARG A 165 11.73 -5.10 2.27
C ARG A 165 10.24 -4.97 2.48
N TYR A 166 9.87 -4.72 3.71
CA TYR A 166 8.53 -4.36 4.11
C TYR A 166 8.24 -2.91 3.68
N ASP A 167 7.08 -2.65 3.09
CA ASP A 167 6.65 -1.29 2.79
C ASP A 167 5.49 -0.92 3.74
N PRO A 168 5.68 0.03 4.66
CA PRO A 168 4.65 0.42 5.62
C PRO A 168 3.53 1.25 4.99
N PHE A 169 3.68 1.71 3.75
CA PHE A 169 2.74 2.66 3.17
C PHE A 169 1.28 2.19 3.13
N PRO A 170 0.96 0.93 2.73
CA PRO A 170 -0.41 0.44 2.80
C PRO A 170 -0.99 0.48 4.22
N GLU A 171 -0.23 0.06 5.24
CA GLU A 171 -0.67 0.13 6.64
C GLU A 171 -0.84 1.58 7.12
N LEU A 172 0.03 2.50 6.70
CA LEU A 172 -0.11 3.92 7.04
C LEU A 172 -1.39 4.52 6.43
N MET A 173 -1.83 4.05 5.26
CA MET A 173 -2.99 4.59 4.54
C MET A 173 -4.29 3.83 4.78
N CYS A 174 -4.26 2.72 5.51
CA CYS A 174 -5.41 1.83 5.55
C CYS A 174 -6.58 2.38 6.38
N SER A 175 -7.80 2.06 5.93
CA SER A 175 -9.00 2.18 6.76
C SER A 175 -8.90 1.27 7.99
N GLN A 176 -9.82 1.44 8.94
CA GLN A 176 -9.96 0.47 10.03
C GLN A 176 -10.26 -0.91 9.44
N THR A 177 -9.70 -1.95 10.07
CA THR A 177 -10.09 -3.32 9.79
C THR A 177 -11.47 -3.57 10.41
N GLY A 178 -12.55 -3.63 9.63
CA GLY A 178 -13.91 -3.77 10.15
C GLY A 178 -14.34 -5.22 10.34
N GLY A 179 -15.32 -5.46 11.23
CA GLY A 179 -16.07 -6.72 11.33
C GLY A 179 -15.33 -7.97 11.84
N LEU A 180 -14.02 -7.94 12.06
CA LEU A 180 -13.28 -9.07 12.63
C LEU A 180 -13.33 -9.00 14.15
N ILE A 181 -13.82 -10.06 14.78
CA ILE A 181 -13.83 -10.26 16.24
C ILE A 181 -12.39 -10.50 16.71
N ASP A 182 -11.54 -9.50 16.58
CA ASP A 182 -10.22 -9.46 17.18
C ASP A 182 -9.83 -7.99 17.48
N PRO A 183 -10.30 -7.45 18.62
CA PRO A 183 -9.99 -6.09 19.07
C PRO A 183 -8.50 -5.85 19.33
N GLU A 184 -7.66 -6.91 19.35
CA GLU A 184 -6.20 -6.77 19.45
C GLU A 184 -5.54 -6.50 18.09
N HIS A 185 -6.31 -6.47 17.00
CA HIS A 185 -5.80 -6.28 15.63
C HIS A 185 -6.54 -5.19 14.83
N GLU A 186 -7.20 -4.24 15.50
CA GLU A 186 -7.71 -3.02 14.86
C GLU A 186 -6.54 -2.17 14.36
N ILE A 187 -6.17 -2.35 13.09
CA ILE A 187 -5.15 -1.54 12.44
C ILE A 187 -5.81 -0.29 11.90
N GLU A 188 -5.25 0.84 12.31
CA GLU A 188 -5.70 2.16 11.89
C GLU A 188 -4.56 2.91 11.22
N GLY A 189 -4.70 3.18 9.92
CA GLY A 189 -3.71 3.93 9.18
C GLY A 189 -3.56 5.36 9.69
N LEU A 190 -2.38 5.67 10.21
CA LEU A 190 -2.08 6.99 10.76
C LEU A 190 -2.08 8.09 9.69
N TRP A 191 -1.88 7.77 8.42
CA TRP A 191 -1.86 8.72 7.31
C TRP A 191 -3.15 8.69 6.49
N PHE A 192 -4.20 8.02 6.98
CA PHE A 192 -5.49 7.93 6.30
C PHE A 192 -6.04 9.31 5.91
N GLY A 193 -6.18 9.54 4.59
CA GLY A 193 -6.72 10.78 4.03
C GLY A 193 -5.82 12.01 4.18
N ASP A 194 -4.55 11.84 4.54
CA ASP A 194 -3.55 12.90 4.56
C ASP A 194 -3.04 13.23 3.15
N PHE A 195 -2.40 14.40 3.02
CA PHE A 195 -1.76 14.78 1.77
C PHE A 195 -0.42 14.06 1.63
N ILE A 196 -0.35 13.13 0.68
CA ILE A 196 0.83 12.31 0.41
C ILE A 196 1.53 12.77 -0.87
N ARG A 197 2.85 12.83 -0.82
CA ARG A 197 3.71 13.13 -1.96
C ARG A 197 4.85 12.11 -2.07
N PRO A 198 4.79 11.19 -3.04
CA PRO A 198 5.90 10.30 -3.37
C PRO A 198 7.03 11.07 -4.08
N THR A 199 8.28 10.68 -3.86
CA THR A 199 9.45 11.33 -4.47
C THR A 199 10.74 10.50 -4.36
N ASP A 200 11.70 10.70 -5.27
CA ASP A 200 13.05 10.14 -5.14
C ASP A 200 14.05 11.11 -4.49
N VAL A 201 13.62 12.34 -4.24
CA VAL A 201 14.45 13.37 -3.60
C VAL A 201 14.19 13.35 -2.10
N HIS A 202 15.25 13.22 -1.30
CA HIS A 202 15.13 13.24 0.15
C HIS A 202 14.38 14.52 0.62
N PRO A 203 13.35 14.41 1.48
CA PRO A 203 12.42 15.51 1.75
C PRO A 203 13.02 16.67 2.55
N GLY A 204 14.16 16.45 3.21
CA GLY A 204 14.89 17.50 3.95
C GLY A 204 14.88 17.25 5.45
N SER A 205 15.61 18.10 6.19
CA SER A 205 15.76 17.97 7.64
C SER A 205 14.53 18.41 8.44
N GLU A 206 13.61 19.12 7.79
CA GLU A 206 12.34 19.57 8.37
C GLU A 206 11.28 18.46 8.46
N TYR A 207 11.49 17.34 7.76
CA TYR A 207 10.63 16.16 7.84
C TYR A 207 11.22 15.15 8.81
N LYS A 208 10.35 14.54 9.61
CA LYS A 208 10.72 13.45 10.51
C LYS A 208 10.59 12.12 9.78
N ALA A 209 11.65 11.31 9.79
CA ALA A 209 11.53 9.92 9.40
C ALA A 209 10.60 9.21 10.39
N VAL A 210 9.47 8.70 9.91
CA VAL A 210 8.63 7.81 10.71
C VAL A 210 9.27 6.44 10.64
N ALA A 211 9.30 5.77 11.79
CA ALA A 211 10.12 4.58 12.00
C ALA A 211 9.98 3.61 10.83
N GLN A 212 11.12 3.22 10.28
CA GLN A 212 11.33 2.12 9.32
C GLN A 212 10.75 0.76 9.79
N ASN A 213 10.23 0.73 11.03
CA ASN A 213 9.59 -0.36 11.75
C ASN A 213 8.08 -0.11 11.99
N TYR A 214 7.43 0.81 11.27
CA TYR A 214 5.98 0.91 11.31
C TYR A 214 5.41 -0.34 10.65
N SER A 215 5.26 -1.39 11.43
CA SER A 215 4.48 -2.55 11.04
C SER A 215 3.83 -3.12 12.27
N TYR A 216 2.53 -3.37 12.18
CA TYR A 216 1.84 -4.14 13.20
C TYR A 216 2.30 -5.62 13.22
N TRP A 217 2.95 -6.08 12.15
CA TRP A 217 3.28 -7.49 11.93
C TRP A 217 4.77 -7.79 11.78
N ALA A 218 5.62 -6.78 11.60
CA ALA A 218 7.07 -6.98 11.51
C ALA A 218 7.72 -6.92 12.90
N PRO A 219 8.42 -7.97 13.37
CA PRO A 219 9.28 -7.88 14.53
C PRO A 219 10.41 -6.84 14.30
N PRO A 220 11.11 -6.36 15.35
CA PRO A 220 12.19 -5.39 15.20
C PRO A 220 13.21 -5.88 14.18
N ALA A 221 13.23 -5.21 13.03
CA ALA A 221 13.88 -5.74 11.84
C ALA A 221 15.22 -5.07 11.58
N ILE A 222 16.01 -5.74 10.73
CA ILE A 222 17.18 -5.19 10.07
C ILE A 222 16.73 -3.99 9.24
N THR A 223 17.15 -2.77 9.60
CA THR A 223 16.85 -1.54 8.85
C THR A 223 18.07 -0.94 8.15
N GLY A 224 19.21 -1.65 8.18
CA GLY A 224 20.40 -1.28 7.41
C GLY A 224 20.13 -1.28 5.91
N SER A 225 20.95 -0.55 5.15
CA SER A 225 20.90 -0.51 3.69
C SER A 225 21.23 -1.87 3.07
N ASP A 226 20.81 -2.09 1.82
CA ASP A 226 21.12 -3.32 1.08
C ASP A 226 22.62 -3.59 0.98
N GLU A 227 23.43 -2.53 0.85
CA GLU A 227 24.89 -2.62 0.78
C GLU A 227 25.48 -3.10 2.10
N GLU A 228 25.03 -2.55 3.23
CA GLU A 228 25.46 -2.98 4.57
C GLU A 228 25.06 -4.44 4.83
N ILE A 229 23.84 -4.83 4.47
CA ILE A 229 23.37 -6.21 4.62
C ILE A 229 24.22 -7.17 3.77
N ARG A 230 24.46 -6.83 2.50
CA ARG A 230 25.31 -7.64 1.60
C ARG A 230 26.74 -7.74 2.13
N HIS A 231 27.26 -6.66 2.71
CA HIS A 231 28.57 -6.66 3.35
C HIS A 231 28.64 -7.65 4.51
N ILE A 232 27.67 -7.61 5.43
CA ILE A 232 27.57 -8.54 6.57
C ILE A 232 27.50 -9.99 6.10
N ILE A 233 26.66 -10.28 5.10
CA ILE A 233 26.52 -11.64 4.53
C ILE A 233 27.87 -12.12 3.98
N ALA A 234 28.60 -11.27 3.25
CA ALA A 234 29.88 -11.61 2.66
C ALA A 234 31.00 -11.76 3.71
N GLU A 235 31.11 -10.80 4.64
CA GLU A 235 32.13 -10.76 5.69
C GLU A 235 32.03 -11.98 6.60
N HIS A 236 30.81 -12.32 7.03
CA HIS A 236 30.56 -13.43 7.95
C HIS A 236 30.23 -14.74 7.23
N ARG A 237 30.23 -14.75 5.89
CA ARG A 237 29.94 -15.92 5.04
C ARG A 237 28.61 -16.58 5.41
N LEU A 238 27.60 -15.76 5.67
CA LEU A 238 26.28 -16.23 6.08
C LEU A 238 25.60 -16.97 4.92
N ASN A 239 24.87 -18.04 5.24
CA ASN A 239 24.12 -18.80 4.25
C ASN A 239 22.72 -18.18 4.09
N ILE A 240 22.42 -17.58 2.95
CA ILE A 240 21.10 -16.96 2.70
C ILE A 240 19.93 -17.97 2.69
N ALA A 241 20.22 -19.26 2.53
CA ALA A 241 19.21 -20.31 2.62
C ALA A 241 18.92 -20.75 4.07
N ASP A 242 19.64 -20.19 5.05
CA ASP A 242 19.37 -20.43 6.47
C ASP A 242 18.08 -19.72 6.88
N LYS A 243 17.18 -20.44 7.56
CA LYS A 243 15.92 -19.89 8.06
C LYS A 243 16.13 -18.78 9.11
N ASP A 244 17.28 -18.78 9.79
CA ASP A 244 17.61 -17.83 10.85
C ASP A 244 18.54 -16.71 10.32
N ILE A 245 18.67 -16.56 9.00
CA ILE A 245 19.57 -15.58 8.36
C ILE A 245 19.35 -14.15 8.84
N LEU A 246 18.09 -13.74 9.03
CA LEU A 246 17.77 -12.39 9.48
C LEU A 246 18.20 -12.17 10.94
N GLU A 247 18.06 -13.18 11.81
CA GLU A 247 18.54 -13.08 13.19
C GLU A 247 20.07 -13.01 13.23
N GLN A 248 20.76 -13.75 12.36
CA GLN A 248 22.22 -13.72 12.23
C GLN A 248 22.70 -12.33 11.78
N ILE A 249 22.11 -11.77 10.72
CA ILE A 249 22.44 -10.42 10.24
C ILE A 249 22.17 -9.38 11.33
N TYR A 250 21.02 -9.47 12.02
CA TYR A 250 20.68 -8.54 13.10
C TYR A 250 21.69 -8.59 14.26
N GLY A 251 22.24 -9.76 14.57
CA GLY A 251 23.32 -9.92 15.54
C GLY A 251 24.61 -9.16 15.19
N HIS A 252 24.85 -8.87 13.92
CA HIS A 252 26.02 -8.14 13.42
C HIS A 252 25.79 -6.65 13.20
N LEU A 253 24.54 -6.18 13.27
CA LEU A 253 24.18 -4.75 13.17
C LEU A 253 24.21 -4.01 14.53
N ARG A 254 24.44 -4.72 15.64
CA ARG A 254 24.56 -4.18 17.01
C ARG A 254 26.02 -3.95 17.40
#